data_AF-A0A6A4MIP2-F1
#
_entry.id   AF-A0A6A4MIP2-F1
#
_cell.length_a   1.000
_cell.length_b   1.000
_cell.length_c   1.000
_cell.angle_alpha   90.00
_cell.angle_beta   90.00
_cell.angle_gamma   90.00
#
_symmetry.space_group_name_H-M   'P 1'
#
loop_
_entity.id
_entity.type
_entity.pdbx_description
1 polymer ?
#
loop_
_entity_poly.entity_id
_entity_poly.type
_entity_poly.pdbx_seq_one_letter_code
_entity_poly.pdbx_strand_id
1 'polypeptide(L)'
;MNDLFSSSFARFRSEDQSPSHSTVQMSGFPPAATSGVNLDKFFEDVEGIKDDLRDLETLYASLQAAHEQSKTLLSAKGVRDLRSKMDGDVTSALKKAKVIKVRLEALDRNNAANRSMPGCGPGSSSDRTRTSVFLDMAVLVEAQGEQIDDIESQVNRASSFVRTGAQQLDVARKHQKNTRKWSCIAIVILLLIILFVVLFTVKPWKK
;
A
#
# COMPACT_ATOMS: atom_id res chain seq x y z
N MET A 1 21.59 -17.58 5.89
CA MET A 1 20.28 -17.81 6.52
C MET A 1 20.51 -18.63 7.77
N ASN A 2 20.13 -18.11 8.95
CA ASN A 2 20.14 -18.86 10.20
C ASN A 2 18.69 -19.11 10.61
N ASP A 3 18.32 -20.37 10.76
CA ASP A 3 16.99 -20.79 11.15
C ASP A 3 16.74 -20.49 12.63
N LEU A 4 15.95 -19.44 12.87
CA LEU A 4 15.44 -19.04 14.18
C LEU A 4 14.45 -20.07 14.78
N PHE A 5 14.04 -21.07 14.01
CA PHE A 5 13.02 -22.05 14.40
C PHE A 5 13.58 -23.36 14.99
N SER A 6 14.88 -23.64 14.83
CA SER A 6 15.45 -24.92 15.31
C SER A 6 15.70 -24.96 16.82
N SER A 7 15.91 -23.81 17.47
CA SER A 7 16.24 -23.76 18.90
C SER A 7 15.04 -24.03 19.82
N SER A 8 13.83 -23.67 19.38
CA SER A 8 12.60 -23.83 20.19
C SER A 8 12.13 -25.28 20.27
N PHE A 9 12.40 -26.11 19.25
CA PHE A 9 11.92 -27.50 19.23
C PHE A 9 12.84 -28.47 19.97
N ALA A 10 14.14 -28.16 20.07
CA ALA A 10 15.10 -29.01 20.79
C ALA A 10 14.83 -29.04 22.30
N ARG A 11 14.29 -27.95 22.87
CA ARG A 11 14.01 -27.84 24.31
C ARG A 11 12.83 -28.69 24.77
N PHE A 12 11.91 -29.04 23.87
CA PHE A 12 10.71 -29.81 24.20
C PHE A 12 10.98 -31.32 24.34
N ARG A 13 12.07 -31.84 23.77
CA ARG A 13 12.38 -33.29 23.78
C ARG A 13 13.20 -33.74 25.00
N SER A 14 13.72 -32.82 25.81
CA SER A 14 14.68 -33.14 26.88
C SER A 14 14.08 -33.21 28.29
N GLU A 15 12.77 -33.03 28.46
CA GLU A 15 12.11 -33.06 29.77
C GLU A 15 11.20 -34.27 29.91
N ASP A 16 11.81 -35.45 30.03
CA ASP A 16 11.14 -36.64 30.56
C ASP A 16 11.98 -37.20 31.73
N GLN A 17 11.84 -36.61 32.92
CA GLN A 17 12.14 -37.26 34.20
C GLN A 17 11.39 -36.57 35.36
N SER A 18 10.64 -37.38 36.10
CA SER A 18 9.69 -37.00 37.16
C SER A 18 10.36 -36.80 38.56
N PRO A 19 9.63 -36.63 39.69
CA PRO A 19 9.22 -35.37 40.30
C PRO A 19 9.88 -35.11 41.68
N SER A 20 10.05 -33.83 42.09
CA SER A 20 10.22 -33.53 43.52
C SER A 20 9.64 -32.17 43.92
N HIS A 21 8.57 -32.30 44.72
CA HIS A 21 8.02 -31.40 45.73
C HIS A 21 8.97 -30.29 46.22
N SER A 22 8.64 -29.02 45.97
CA SER A 22 9.08 -27.89 46.78
C SER A 22 8.20 -26.65 46.53
N THR A 23 7.29 -26.44 47.48
CA THR A 23 6.82 -25.14 48.00
C THR A 23 6.19 -24.15 47.03
N VAL A 24 4.86 -24.03 47.13
CA VAL A 24 4.08 -22.88 46.67
C VAL A 24 4.65 -21.61 47.31
N GLN A 25 5.50 -20.89 46.57
CA GLN A 25 5.79 -19.49 46.87
C GLN A 25 4.59 -18.67 46.42
N MET A 26 3.72 -18.34 47.37
CA MET A 26 2.75 -17.26 47.22
C MET A 26 3.48 -15.93 47.44
N SER A 27 4.37 -15.57 46.52
CA SER A 27 4.99 -14.24 46.48
C SER A 27 4.16 -13.33 45.59
N GLY A 28 3.30 -12.54 46.23
CA GLY A 28 2.71 -11.32 45.67
C GLY A 28 1.86 -11.52 44.41
N PHE A 29 0.56 -11.78 44.58
CA PHE A 29 -0.39 -11.41 43.54
C PHE A 29 -0.27 -9.90 43.32
N PRO A 30 0.05 -9.42 42.12
CA PRO A 30 -0.31 -8.06 41.77
C PRO A 30 -1.82 -7.95 41.98
N PRO A 31 -2.35 -6.81 42.45
CA PRO A 31 -3.80 -6.63 42.50
C PRO A 31 -4.33 -6.95 41.09
N ALA A 32 -5.40 -7.74 40.99
CA ALA A 32 -5.99 -8.15 39.70
C ALA A 32 -6.25 -6.96 38.75
N ALA A 33 -6.42 -5.76 39.33
CA ALA A 33 -6.46 -4.48 38.64
C ALA A 33 -5.23 -4.20 37.75
N THR A 34 -4.00 -4.48 38.20
CA THR A 34 -2.78 -4.22 37.40
C THR A 34 -2.67 -5.16 36.21
N SER A 35 -3.03 -6.43 36.34
CA SER A 35 -3.07 -7.37 35.21
C SER A 35 -4.17 -7.02 34.21
N GLY A 36 -5.32 -6.50 34.67
CA GLY A 36 -6.41 -6.00 33.84
C GLY A 36 -6.01 -4.77 33.02
N VAL A 37 -5.41 -3.75 33.66
CA VAL A 37 -4.94 -2.53 32.98
C VAL A 37 -3.89 -2.84 31.89
N ASN A 38 -3.04 -3.85 32.11
CA ASN A 38 -2.07 -4.29 31.09
C ASN A 38 -2.71 -5.06 29.92
N LEU A 39 -3.89 -5.67 30.13
CA LEU A 39 -4.66 -6.29 29.06
C LEU A 39 -5.45 -5.24 28.28
N ASP A 40 -6.02 -4.23 28.94
CA ASP A 40 -6.75 -3.15 28.27
C ASP A 40 -5.84 -2.42 27.26
N LYS A 41 -4.62 -2.07 27.67
CA LYS A 41 -3.63 -1.47 26.76
C LYS A 41 -3.24 -2.42 25.62
N PHE A 42 -3.12 -3.73 25.89
CA PHE A 42 -2.84 -4.72 24.86
C PHE A 42 -3.97 -4.78 23.83
N PHE A 43 -5.23 -4.79 24.27
CA PHE A 43 -6.38 -4.79 23.37
C PHE A 43 -6.51 -3.48 22.58
N GLU A 44 -6.20 -2.35 23.20
CA GLU A 44 -6.13 -1.05 22.52
C GLU A 44 -5.07 -1.05 21.40
N ASP A 45 -3.87 -1.57 21.68
CA ASP A 45 -2.80 -1.70 20.69
C ASP A 45 -3.22 -2.65 19.54
N VAL A 46 -3.87 -3.78 19.85
CA VAL A 46 -4.39 -4.74 18.87
C VAL A 46 -5.49 -4.13 18.01
N GLU A 47 -6.44 -3.40 18.61
CA GLU A 47 -7.50 -2.73 17.88
C GLU A 47 -6.95 -1.64 16.96
N GLY A 48 -5.95 -0.88 17.43
CA GLY A 48 -5.25 0.09 16.60
C GLY A 48 -4.57 -0.54 15.38
N ILE A 49 -3.93 -1.70 15.54
CA ILE A 49 -3.33 -2.45 14.42
C ILE A 49 -4.42 -2.94 13.46
N LYS A 50 -5.53 -3.48 13.97
CA LYS A 50 -6.66 -3.96 13.18
C LYS A 50 -7.28 -2.84 12.34
N ASP A 51 -7.42 -1.64 12.90
CA ASP A 51 -7.94 -0.49 12.17
C ASP A 51 -6.95 0.01 11.11
N ASP A 52 -5.65 0.03 11.41
CA ASP A 52 -4.63 0.34 10.40
C ASP A 52 -4.64 -0.67 9.22
N LEU A 53 -4.86 -1.95 9.50
CA LEU A 53 -5.00 -3.01 8.48
C LEU A 53 -6.26 -2.81 7.62
N ARG A 54 -7.40 -2.44 8.21
CA ARG A 54 -8.64 -2.13 7.45
C ARG A 54 -8.47 -0.91 6.55
N ASP A 55 -7.80 0.12 7.04
CA ASP A 55 -7.48 1.30 6.23
C ASP A 55 -6.53 0.94 5.08
N LEU A 56 -5.56 0.06 5.33
CA LEU A 56 -4.66 -0.44 4.30
C LEU A 56 -5.43 -1.19 3.21
N GLU A 57 -6.34 -2.09 3.59
CA GLU A 57 -7.23 -2.80 2.65
C GLU A 57 -8.10 -1.84 1.82
N THR A 58 -8.61 -0.78 2.45
CA THR A 58 -9.40 0.25 1.76
C THR A 58 -8.55 1.01 0.72
N LEU A 59 -7.30 1.35 1.06
CA LEU A 59 -6.37 1.97 0.12
C LEU A 59 -6.03 1.04 -1.04
N TYR A 60 -5.85 -0.25 -0.79
CA TYR A 60 -5.67 -1.25 -1.85
C TYR A 60 -6.86 -1.32 -2.80
N ALA A 61 -8.08 -1.41 -2.28
CA ALA A 61 -9.28 -1.42 -3.09
C ALA A 61 -9.40 -0.16 -3.96
N SER A 62 -9.08 1.02 -3.41
CA SER A 62 -9.02 2.27 -4.17
C SER A 62 -7.95 2.24 -5.26
N LEU A 63 -6.76 1.72 -4.96
CA LEU A 63 -5.65 1.61 -5.89
C LEU A 63 -5.99 0.68 -7.07
N GLN A 64 -6.61 -0.47 -6.79
CA GLN A 64 -7.06 -1.41 -7.80
C GLN A 64 -8.18 -0.83 -8.67
N ALA A 65 -9.15 -0.14 -8.05
CA ALA A 65 -10.19 0.57 -8.79
C ALA A 65 -9.60 1.66 -9.70
N ALA A 66 -8.62 2.43 -9.21
CA ALA A 66 -7.92 3.43 -9.99
C ALA A 66 -7.12 2.78 -11.14
N HIS A 67 -6.49 1.63 -10.90
CA HIS A 67 -5.82 0.87 -11.95
C HIS A 67 -6.78 0.41 -13.05
N GLU A 68 -7.95 -0.12 -12.71
CA GLU A 68 -8.96 -0.49 -13.72
C GLU A 68 -9.50 0.75 -14.47
N GLN A 69 -9.74 1.86 -13.76
CA GLN A 69 -10.12 3.12 -14.38
C GLN A 69 -9.06 3.63 -15.36
N SER A 70 -7.78 3.38 -15.11
CA SER A 70 -6.69 3.79 -16.01
C SER A 70 -6.78 3.16 -17.40
N LYS A 71 -7.33 1.94 -17.49
CA LYS A 71 -7.45 1.19 -18.76
C LYS A 71 -8.50 1.78 -19.70
N THR A 72 -9.49 2.50 -19.16
CA THR A 72 -10.62 3.05 -19.93
C THR A 72 -10.57 4.57 -20.06
N LEU A 73 -9.69 5.24 -19.33
CA LEU A 73 -9.55 6.69 -19.34
C LEU A 73 -8.80 7.20 -20.58
N LEU A 74 -9.53 7.85 -21.48
CA LEU A 74 -8.99 8.39 -22.74
C LEU A 74 -8.76 9.91 -22.71
N SER A 75 -9.14 10.57 -21.61
CA SER A 75 -9.05 12.04 -21.47
C SER A 75 -7.77 12.47 -20.74
N ALA A 76 -7.03 13.39 -21.34
CA ALA A 76 -5.79 13.91 -20.75
C ALA A 76 -5.97 14.53 -19.36
N LYS A 77 -7.15 15.09 -19.06
CA LYS A 77 -7.45 15.63 -17.72
C LYS A 77 -7.68 14.50 -16.72
N GLY A 78 -8.54 13.54 -17.06
CA GLY A 78 -8.85 12.41 -16.18
C GLY A 78 -7.64 11.52 -15.89
N VAL A 79 -6.74 11.32 -16.87
CA VAL A 79 -5.49 10.57 -16.69
C VAL A 79 -4.55 11.26 -15.67
N ARG A 80 -4.50 12.61 -15.64
CA ARG A 80 -3.71 13.35 -14.65
C ARG A 80 -4.32 13.31 -13.26
N ASP A 81 -5.63 13.48 -13.16
CA ASP A 81 -6.35 13.44 -11.88
C ASP A 81 -6.23 12.03 -11.26
N LEU A 82 -6.39 10.98 -12.07
CA LEU A 82 -6.21 9.60 -11.67
C LEU A 82 -4.78 9.33 -11.16
N ARG A 83 -3.76 9.85 -11.85
CA ARG A 83 -2.37 9.73 -11.40
C ARG A 83 -2.18 10.34 -10.02
N SER A 84 -2.65 11.57 -9.83
CA SER A 84 -2.49 12.27 -8.55
C SER A 84 -3.15 11.51 -7.40
N LYS A 85 -4.32 10.90 -7.67
CA LYS A 85 -5.01 10.06 -6.70
C LYS A 85 -4.19 8.81 -6.38
N MET A 86 -3.76 8.09 -7.41
CA MET A 86 -2.99 6.85 -7.26
C MET A 86 -1.66 7.09 -6.52
N ASP A 87 -0.93 8.15 -6.85
CA ASP A 87 0.32 8.52 -6.16
C ASP A 87 0.07 8.82 -4.65
N GLY A 88 -1.07 9.42 -4.31
CA GLY A 88 -1.50 9.68 -2.93
C GLY A 88 -1.89 8.41 -2.17
N ASP A 89 -2.66 7.53 -2.81
CA ASP A 89 -3.10 6.25 -2.23
C ASP A 89 -1.88 5.36 -1.90
N VAL A 90 -0.89 5.31 -2.80
CA VAL A 90 0.37 4.55 -2.60
C VAL A 90 1.18 5.11 -1.44
N THR A 91 1.35 6.43 -1.38
CA THR A 91 2.08 7.07 -0.28
C THR A 91 1.42 6.78 1.06
N SER A 92 0.09 6.77 1.09
CA SER A 92 -0.69 6.46 2.29
C SER A 92 -0.56 4.98 2.68
N ALA A 93 -0.60 4.07 1.70
CA ALA A 93 -0.46 2.63 1.92
C ALA A 93 0.93 2.28 2.47
N LEU A 94 1.99 2.84 1.88
CA LEU A 94 3.37 2.64 2.36
C LEU A 94 3.58 3.18 3.78
N LYS A 95 2.97 4.32 4.13
CA LYS A 95 3.03 4.86 5.49
C LYS A 95 2.31 3.94 6.48
N LYS A 96 1.10 3.47 6.13
CA LYS A 96 0.32 2.57 6.99
C LYS A 96 1.00 1.22 7.18
N ALA A 97 1.53 0.63 6.12
CA ALA A 97 2.34 -0.60 6.21
C ALA A 97 3.52 -0.46 7.20
N LYS A 98 4.24 0.67 7.16
CA LYS A 98 5.33 0.95 8.12
C LYS A 98 4.81 1.09 9.55
N VAL A 99 3.69 1.79 9.74
CA VAL A 99 3.08 1.96 11.07
C VAL A 99 2.65 0.60 11.65
N ILE A 100 2.00 -0.25 10.85
CA ILE A 100 1.59 -1.61 11.25
C ILE A 100 2.80 -2.41 11.71
N LYS A 101 3.89 -2.42 10.94
CA LYS A 101 5.12 -3.13 11.31
C LYS A 101 5.69 -2.66 12.64
N VAL A 102 5.81 -1.34 12.83
CA VAL A 102 6.33 -0.76 14.07
C VAL A 102 5.41 -1.07 15.25
N ARG A 103 4.09 -1.00 15.08
CA ARG A 103 3.12 -1.36 16.12
C ARG A 103 3.16 -2.84 16.48
N LEU A 104 3.35 -3.73 15.51
CA LEU A 104 3.50 -5.17 15.76
C LEU A 104 4.78 -5.48 16.55
N GLU A 105 5.90 -4.85 16.20
CA GLU A 105 7.15 -4.97 16.96
C GLU A 105 7.01 -4.42 18.39
N ALA A 106 6.29 -3.31 18.56
CA ALA A 106 6.01 -2.73 19.88
C ALA A 106 5.10 -3.66 20.70
N LEU A 107 4.09 -4.27 20.08
CA LEU A 107 3.17 -5.22 20.72
C LEU A 107 3.93 -6.47 21.20
N ASP A 108 4.83 -7.02 20.39
CA ASP A 108 5.68 -8.15 20.77
C ASP A 108 6.62 -7.79 21.94
N ARG A 109 7.26 -6.61 21.87
CA ARG A 109 8.12 -6.11 22.95
C ARG A 109 7.34 -5.94 24.26
N ASN A 110 6.12 -5.39 24.19
CA ASN A 110 5.25 -5.23 25.35
C ASN A 110 4.80 -6.58 25.91
N ASN A 111 4.53 -7.56 25.06
CA ASN A 111 4.23 -8.94 25.48
C ASN A 111 5.43 -9.58 26.20
N ALA A 112 6.64 -9.44 25.67
CA ALA A 112 7.86 -9.93 26.30
C ALA A 112 8.16 -9.25 27.65
N ALA A 113 7.96 -7.93 27.74
CA ALA A 113 8.12 -7.18 28.98
C ALA A 113 7.10 -7.64 30.05
N ASN A 114 5.85 -7.88 29.67
CA ASN A 114 4.81 -8.37 30.58
C ASN A 114 5.09 -9.76 31.14
N ARG A 115 5.84 -10.61 30.42
CA ARG A 115 6.28 -11.93 30.94
C ARG A 115 7.28 -11.84 32.09
N SER A 116 7.95 -10.70 32.26
CA SER A 116 8.87 -10.46 33.38
C SER A 116 8.16 -10.02 34.67
N MET A 117 6.85 -9.74 34.60
CA MET A 117 6.06 -9.29 35.75
C MET A 117 5.55 -10.47 36.61
N PRO A 118 5.49 -10.33 37.95
CA PRO A 118 4.92 -11.35 38.84
C PRO A 118 3.49 -11.71 38.43
N GLY A 119 3.15 -13.00 38.36
CA GLY A 119 1.81 -13.48 37.98
C GLY A 119 1.48 -13.41 36.48
N CYS A 120 2.36 -12.85 35.64
CA CYS A 120 2.18 -12.76 34.17
C CYS A 120 3.22 -13.57 33.38
N GLY A 121 3.94 -14.49 34.05
CA GLY A 121 4.96 -15.31 33.42
C GLY A 121 4.44 -16.29 32.34
N PRO A 122 5.37 -16.97 31.65
CA PRO A 122 5.04 -17.96 30.63
C PRO A 122 4.04 -19.01 31.12
N GLY A 123 2.95 -19.21 30.37
CA GLY A 123 1.90 -20.20 30.71
C GLY A 123 0.83 -19.69 31.69
N SER A 124 0.86 -18.41 32.10
CA SER A 124 -0.27 -17.77 32.79
C SER A 124 -1.50 -17.63 31.88
N SER A 125 -2.70 -17.45 32.46
CA SER A 125 -3.92 -17.20 31.67
C SER A 125 -3.77 -15.97 30.77
N SER A 126 -3.26 -14.87 31.33
CA SER A 126 -3.02 -13.63 30.58
C SER A 126 -1.92 -13.77 29.50
N ASP A 127 -0.92 -14.62 29.72
CA ASP A 127 0.13 -14.91 28.72
C ASP A 127 -0.40 -15.74 27.55
N ARG A 128 -1.24 -16.76 27.82
CA ARG A 128 -1.90 -17.54 26.76
C ARG A 128 -2.80 -16.66 25.88
N THR A 129 -3.59 -15.76 26.49
CA THR A 129 -4.45 -14.82 25.75
C THR A 129 -3.62 -13.87 24.86
N ARG A 130 -2.58 -13.23 25.41
CA ARG A 130 -1.71 -12.33 24.63
C ARG A 130 -1.04 -13.05 23.47
N THR A 131 -0.52 -14.26 23.72
CA THR A 131 0.15 -15.07 22.68
C THR A 131 -0.82 -15.48 21.58
N SER A 132 -2.02 -15.94 21.93
CA SER A 132 -3.04 -16.34 20.94
C SER A 132 -3.46 -15.19 20.05
N VAL A 133 -3.76 -14.02 20.64
CA VAL A 133 -4.19 -12.84 19.87
C VAL A 133 -3.04 -12.27 19.03
N PHE A 134 -1.81 -12.29 19.56
CA PHE A 134 -0.64 -11.87 18.79
C PHE A 134 -0.40 -12.75 17.56
N LEU A 135 -0.53 -14.09 17.70
CA LEU A 135 -0.39 -15.01 16.58
C LEU A 135 -1.49 -14.79 15.52
N ASP A 136 -2.73 -14.54 15.95
CA ASP A 136 -3.81 -14.20 15.03
C ASP A 136 -3.51 -12.90 14.25
N MET A 137 -2.99 -11.88 14.94
CA MET A 137 -2.53 -10.65 14.29
C MET A 137 -1.36 -10.88 13.33
N ALA A 138 -0.39 -11.74 13.70
CA ALA A 138 0.73 -12.06 12.83
C ALA A 138 0.27 -12.72 11.53
N VAL A 139 -0.70 -13.64 11.60
CA VAL A 139 -1.32 -14.28 10.42
C VAL A 139 -2.07 -13.25 9.56
N LEU A 140 -2.83 -12.34 10.17
CA LEU A 140 -3.52 -11.27 9.43
C LEU A 140 -2.54 -10.32 8.72
N VAL A 141 -1.43 -9.97 9.38
CA VAL A 141 -0.36 -9.14 8.81
C VAL A 141 0.38 -9.88 7.71
N GLU A 142 0.67 -11.17 7.86
CA GLU A 142 1.36 -11.99 6.86
C GLU A 142 0.49 -12.17 5.60
N ALA A 143 -0.81 -12.44 5.76
CA ALA A 143 -1.77 -12.51 4.65
C ALA A 143 -1.88 -11.18 3.88
N GLN A 144 -1.69 -10.04 4.56
CA GLN A 144 -1.65 -8.72 3.92
C GLN A 144 -0.23 -8.31 3.46
N GLY A 145 0.82 -9.00 3.91
CA GLY A 145 2.23 -8.71 3.65
C GLY A 145 2.69 -9.12 2.25
N GLU A 146 2.16 -10.22 1.71
CA GLU A 146 2.41 -10.62 0.31
C GLU A 146 1.94 -9.54 -0.69
N GLN A 147 0.92 -8.75 -0.31
CA GLN A 147 0.45 -7.62 -1.13
C GLN A 147 1.32 -6.36 -0.99
N ILE A 148 2.13 -6.21 0.08
CA ILE A 148 2.91 -4.99 0.37
C ILE A 148 4.11 -4.86 -0.57
N ASP A 149 4.83 -5.95 -0.83
CA ASP A 149 6.00 -5.94 -1.73
C ASP A 149 5.59 -5.78 -3.21
N ASP A 150 4.36 -6.14 -3.56
CA ASP A 150 3.86 -6.06 -4.93
C ASP A 150 3.22 -4.69 -5.27
N ILE A 151 3.02 -3.82 -4.28
CA ILE A 151 2.53 -2.44 -4.49
C ILE A 151 3.47 -1.69 -5.41
N GLU A 152 4.77 -1.69 -5.11
CA GLU A 152 5.74 -0.88 -5.85
C GLU A 152 5.84 -1.33 -7.31
N SER A 153 5.72 -2.63 -7.54
CA SER A 153 5.65 -3.30 -8.85
C SER A 153 4.39 -2.91 -9.63
N GLN A 154 3.20 -3.06 -9.04
CA GLN A 154 1.93 -2.76 -9.70
C GLN A 154 1.73 -1.25 -9.91
N VAL A 155 2.24 -0.42 -9.00
CA VAL A 155 2.22 1.05 -9.09
C VAL A 155 3.20 1.57 -10.13
N ASN A 156 4.42 1.03 -10.21
CA ASN A 156 5.35 1.41 -11.28
C ASN A 156 4.78 1.05 -12.66
N ARG A 157 4.09 -0.07 -12.77
CA ARG A 157 3.39 -0.46 -13.99
C ARG A 157 2.22 0.47 -14.31
N ALA A 158 1.33 0.71 -13.35
CA ALA A 158 0.17 1.58 -13.55
C ALA A 158 0.58 3.03 -13.86
N SER A 159 1.55 3.57 -13.13
CA SER A 159 2.05 4.94 -13.33
C SER A 159 2.79 5.11 -14.66
N SER A 160 3.54 4.10 -15.12
CA SER A 160 4.21 4.15 -16.42
C SER A 160 3.23 4.09 -17.59
N PHE A 161 2.15 3.30 -17.50
CA PHE A 161 1.09 3.28 -18.52
C PHE A 161 0.34 4.63 -18.58
N VAL A 162 -0.07 5.17 -17.44
CA VAL A 162 -0.76 6.47 -17.33
C VAL A 162 0.13 7.61 -17.78
N ARG A 163 1.43 7.60 -17.43
CA ARG A 163 2.42 8.59 -17.87
C ARG A 163 2.61 8.56 -19.38
N THR A 164 2.75 7.37 -19.95
CA THR A 164 2.89 7.19 -21.41
C THR A 164 1.63 7.67 -22.13
N GLY A 165 0.44 7.29 -21.64
CA GLY A 165 -0.85 7.74 -22.18
C GLY A 165 -1.04 9.26 -22.10
N ALA A 166 -0.74 9.87 -20.95
CA ALA A 166 -0.82 11.34 -20.78
C ALA A 166 0.14 12.07 -21.73
N GLN A 167 1.37 11.56 -21.88
CA GLN A 167 2.39 12.16 -22.73
C GLN A 167 2.00 12.05 -24.21
N GLN A 168 1.45 10.91 -24.63
CA GLN A 168 0.89 10.76 -25.98
C GLN A 168 -0.27 11.71 -26.23
N LEU A 169 -1.19 11.88 -25.26
CA LEU A 169 -2.30 12.81 -25.39
C LEU A 169 -1.84 14.28 -25.41
N ASP A 170 -0.79 14.63 -24.67
CA ASP A 170 -0.26 16.00 -24.66
C ASP A 170 0.50 16.33 -25.94
N VAL A 171 1.31 15.40 -26.45
CA VAL A 171 1.95 15.51 -27.77
C VAL A 171 0.90 15.57 -28.87
N ALA A 172 -0.13 14.73 -28.83
CA ALA A 172 -1.24 14.76 -29.79
C ALA A 172 -1.97 16.11 -29.74
N ARG A 173 -2.24 16.66 -28.55
CA ARG A 173 -2.88 17.98 -28.41
C ARG A 173 -1.99 19.11 -28.95
N LYS A 174 -0.67 19.02 -28.74
CA LYS A 174 0.32 19.98 -29.25
C LYS A 174 0.41 19.91 -30.77
N HIS A 175 0.43 18.71 -31.35
CA HIS A 175 0.32 18.49 -32.80
C HIS A 175 -1.00 19.05 -33.33
N GLN A 176 -2.15 18.71 -32.73
CA GLN A 176 -3.46 19.15 -33.19
C GLN A 176 -3.61 20.69 -33.21
N LYS A 177 -3.00 21.40 -32.25
CA LYS A 177 -2.96 22.87 -32.24
C LYS A 177 -2.06 23.45 -33.33
N ASN A 178 -0.94 22.80 -33.64
CA ASN A 178 -0.01 23.27 -34.66
C ASN A 178 -0.49 22.95 -36.09
N THR A 179 -1.17 21.81 -36.28
CA THR A 179 -1.77 21.39 -37.56
C THR A 179 -2.83 22.38 -38.05
N ARG A 180 -3.58 23.04 -37.17
CA ARG A 180 -4.59 24.05 -37.59
C ARG A 180 -3.95 25.23 -38.32
N LYS A 181 -2.78 25.69 -37.86
CA LYS A 181 -2.04 26.77 -38.51
C LYS A 181 -1.53 26.34 -39.88
N TRP A 182 -0.97 25.14 -39.96
CA TRP A 182 -0.43 24.58 -41.20
C TRP A 182 -1.52 24.27 -42.23
N SER A 183 -2.67 23.76 -41.79
CA SER A 183 -3.81 23.50 -42.67
C SER A 183 -4.40 24.79 -43.24
N CYS A 184 -4.50 25.86 -42.43
CA CYS A 184 -4.95 27.17 -42.89
C CYS A 184 -3.95 27.80 -43.88
N ILE A 185 -2.64 27.72 -43.59
CA ILE A 185 -1.58 28.17 -44.50
C ILE A 185 -1.64 27.40 -45.83
N ALA A 186 -1.81 26.07 -45.79
CA ALA A 186 -1.91 25.24 -47.00
C ALA A 186 -3.14 25.62 -47.86
N ILE A 187 -4.29 25.89 -47.24
CA ILE A 187 -5.50 26.34 -47.95
C ILE A 187 -5.28 27.69 -48.63
N VAL A 188 -4.64 28.65 -47.94
CA VAL A 188 -4.35 29.99 -48.51
C VAL A 188 -3.41 29.88 -49.71
N ILE A 189 -2.35 29.08 -49.62
CA ILE A 189 -1.41 28.85 -50.74
C ILE A 189 -2.12 28.23 -51.95
N LEU A 190 -3.01 27.24 -51.71
CA LEU A 190 -3.77 26.59 -52.77
C LEU A 190 -4.67 27.57 -53.53
N LEU A 191 -5.35 28.49 -52.82
CA LEU A 191 -6.19 29.53 -53.43
C LEU A 191 -5.37 30.51 -54.29
N LEU A 192 -4.17 30.89 -53.86
CA LEU A 192 -3.28 31.77 -54.64
C LEU A 192 -2.81 31.11 -55.93
N ILE A 193 -2.51 29.81 -55.92
CA ILE A 193 -2.12 29.06 -57.12
C ILE A 193 -3.28 29.01 -58.12
N ILE A 194 -4.50 28.71 -57.66
CA ILE A 194 -5.70 28.71 -58.51
C ILE A 194 -5.91 30.09 -59.14
N LEU A 195 -5.83 31.16 -58.34
CA LEU A 195 -5.93 32.54 -58.83
C LEU A 195 -4.87 32.84 -59.89
N PHE A 196 -3.63 32.41 -59.68
CA PHE A 196 -2.54 32.64 -60.62
C PHE A 196 -2.78 31.93 -61.95
N VAL A 197 -3.19 30.66 -61.92
CA VAL A 197 -3.53 29.89 -63.13
C VAL A 197 -4.68 30.55 -63.90
N VAL A 198 -5.73 30.98 -63.20
CA VAL A 198 -6.86 31.71 -63.81
C VAL A 198 -6.40 33.03 -64.41
N LEU A 199 -5.60 33.82 -63.69
CA LEU A 199 -5.05 35.06 -64.25
C LEU A 199 -4.20 34.80 -65.50
N PHE A 200 -3.36 33.76 -65.50
CA PHE A 200 -2.49 33.46 -66.63
C PHE A 200 -3.23 32.87 -67.84
N THR A 201 -4.35 32.17 -67.62
CA THR A 201 -5.20 31.60 -68.68
C THR A 201 -6.21 32.60 -69.24
N VAL A 202 -6.68 33.55 -68.42
CA VAL A 202 -7.73 34.51 -68.80
C VAL A 202 -7.16 35.88 -69.21
N LYS A 203 -5.99 36.30 -68.70
CA LYS A 203 -5.30 37.52 -69.18
C LYS A 203 -4.57 37.46 -70.53
N PRO A 204 -4.26 36.32 -71.19
CA PRO A 204 -3.58 36.38 -72.48
C PRO A 204 -4.50 36.94 -73.60
N TRP A 205 -5.75 37.28 -73.27
CA TRP A 205 -6.78 37.70 -74.23
C TRP A 205 -7.16 39.19 -74.17
N LYS A 206 -6.44 40.03 -73.43
CA LYS A 206 -6.58 41.49 -73.56
C LYS A 206 -5.28 42.10 -74.10
N LYS A 207 -5.23 42.24 -75.42
CA LYS A 207 -4.44 43.24 -76.14
C LYS A 207 -5.09 44.61 -76.00
#